data_AF-A0A183HRG9-F1
#
_entry.id   AF-A0A183HRG9-F1
#
_cell.length_a   1.000
_cell.length_b   1.000
_cell.length_c   1.000
_cell.angle_alpha   90.00
_cell.angle_beta   90.00
_cell.angle_gamma   90.00
#
_symmetry.space_group_name_H-M   'P 1'
#
loop_
_entity.id
_entity.type
_entity.pdbx_description
1 polymer ?
#
loop_
_entity_poly.entity_id
_entity_poly.type
_entity_poly.pdbx_seq_one_letter_code
_entity_poly.pdbx_strand_id
1 'polypeptide(L)'
;YFYIVTCSFSGYPPFCSETPQETYRKVINWKQTLLFPPEMPISVDAKTTIKKFCSEPEHRLGHNNGVEELKTCHFFRGIDWNNIRKCPAPIRVDVKSIDDTSNFDEFPDADLR
;
A
#
# COMPACT_ATOMS: atom_id res chain seq x y z
N TYR A 1 5.83 -2.60 -1.07
CA TYR A 1 5.50 -1.19 -1.41
C TYR A 1 4.35 -1.09 -2.42
N PHE A 2 4.45 -1.73 -3.58
CA PHE A 2 3.44 -1.68 -4.67
C PHE A 2 2.00 -2.06 -4.27
N TYR A 3 1.82 -3.20 -3.59
CA TYR A 3 0.50 -3.70 -3.19
C TYR A 3 -0.10 -2.98 -1.97
N ILE A 4 0.74 -2.39 -1.11
CA ILE A 4 0.30 -1.84 0.17
C ILE A 4 -0.44 -0.51 -0.06
N VAL A 5 0.15 0.39 -0.84
CA VAL A 5 -0.42 1.73 -1.06
C VAL A 5 -1.76 1.65 -1.79
N THR A 6 -1.91 0.74 -2.75
CA THR A 6 -3.14 0.55 -3.52
C THR A 6 -4.24 -0.10 -2.68
N CYS A 7 -3.92 -1.19 -1.98
CA CYS A 7 -4.90 -1.91 -1.16
C CYS A 7 -5.48 -1.04 -0.03
N SER A 8 -4.69 -0.12 0.54
CA SER A 8 -5.17 0.80 1.58
C SER A 8 -6.27 1.76 1.12
N PHE A 9 -6.41 2.05 -0.18
CA PHE A 9 -7.45 2.96 -0.69
C PHE A 9 -8.70 2.24 -1.21
N SER A 10 -8.52 1.07 -1.82
CA SER A 10 -9.61 0.29 -2.45
C SER A 10 -10.15 -0.84 -1.58
N GLY A 11 -9.45 -1.19 -0.49
CA GLY A 11 -9.74 -2.39 0.31
C GLY A 11 -9.35 -3.72 -0.37
N TYR A 12 -8.94 -3.67 -1.64
CA TYR A 12 -8.55 -4.82 -2.45
C TYR A 12 -7.29 -4.52 -3.26
N PRO A 13 -6.41 -5.50 -3.51
CA PRO A 13 -5.23 -5.28 -4.33
C PRO A 13 -5.62 -4.96 -5.78
N PRO A 14 -4.83 -4.11 -6.48
CA PRO A 14 -5.18 -3.61 -7.81
C PRO A 14 -5.21 -4.70 -8.89
N PHE A 15 -4.57 -5.84 -8.63
CA PHE A 15 -4.50 -6.99 -9.53
C PHE A 15 -5.16 -8.23 -8.92
N CYS A 16 -6.27 -8.07 -8.20
CA CYS A 16 -7.03 -9.21 -7.68
C CYS A 16 -7.81 -9.92 -8.82
N SER A 17 -7.71 -11.24 -8.87
CA SER A 17 -8.50 -12.12 -9.74
C SER A 17 -8.79 -13.44 -9.03
N GLU A 18 -9.77 -14.19 -9.53
CA GLU A 18 -10.15 -15.51 -8.99
C GLU A 18 -9.02 -16.54 -9.08
N THR A 19 -8.15 -16.44 -10.09
CA THR A 19 -7.04 -17.38 -10.28
C THR A 19 -5.67 -16.68 -10.21
N PRO A 20 -4.62 -17.39 -9.74
CA PRO A 20 -3.25 -16.88 -9.74
C PRO A 20 -2.74 -16.50 -11.14
N GLN A 21 -3.11 -17.28 -12.16
CA GLN A 21 -2.70 -17.07 -13.55
C GLN A 21 -3.25 -15.75 -14.09
N GLU A 22 -4.53 -15.44 -13.80
CA GLU A 22 -5.15 -14.18 -14.18
C GLU A 22 -4.55 -12.99 -13.42
N THR A 23 -4.24 -13.18 -12.13
CA THR A 23 -3.52 -12.18 -11.33
C THR A 23 -2.16 -11.88 -11.95
N TYR A 24 -1.38 -12.90 -12.29
CA TYR A 24 -0.07 -12.75 -12.93
C TYR A 24 -0.17 -12.03 -14.29
N ARG A 25 -1.17 -12.40 -15.10
CA ARG A 25 -1.44 -11.74 -16.38
C ARG A 25 -1.79 -10.26 -16.22
N LYS A 26 -2.55 -9.90 -15.17
CA LYS A 26 -2.83 -8.50 -14.83
C LYS A 26 -1.57 -7.76 -14.41
N VAL A 27 -0.71 -8.36 -13.60
CA VAL A 27 0.56 -7.74 -13.14
C VAL A 27 1.50 -7.46 -14.31
N ILE A 28 1.67 -8.38 -15.25
CA ILE A 28 2.49 -8.15 -16.45
C ILE A 28 1.90 -7.03 -17.30
N ASN A 29 0.59 -7.06 -17.52
CA ASN A 29 -0.13 -6.10 -18.35
C ASN A 29 -0.61 -4.88 -17.55
N TRP A 30 0.14 -4.46 -16.53
CA TRP A 30 -0.27 -3.43 -15.58
C TRP A 30 -0.72 -2.13 -16.24
N LYS A 31 -0.14 -1.78 -17.41
CA LYS A 31 -0.50 -0.58 -18.17
C LYS A 31 -1.96 -0.57 -18.60
N GLN A 32 -2.52 -1.73 -18.93
CA GLN A 32 -3.92 -1.86 -19.33
C GLN A 32 -4.83 -2.22 -18.15
N THR A 33 -4.30 -2.85 -17.10
CA THR A 33 -5.10 -3.45 -16.03
C THR A 33 -5.10 -2.64 -14.73
N LEU A 34 -4.18 -1.70 -14.53
CA LEU A 34 -4.21 -0.76 -13.42
C LEU A 34 -5.24 0.33 -13.69
N LEU A 35 -6.47 0.08 -13.27
CA LEU A 35 -7.61 0.98 -13.44
C LEU A 35 -8.01 1.59 -12.10
N PHE A 36 -8.43 2.85 -12.14
CA PHE A 36 -9.01 3.56 -11.00
C PHE A 36 -10.46 3.90 -11.36
N PRO A 37 -11.44 3.09 -10.90
CA PRO A 37 -12.86 3.36 -11.12
C PRO A 37 -13.26 4.79 -10.69
N PRO A 38 -14.19 5.45 -11.40
CA PRO A 38 -14.65 6.80 -11.06
C PRO A 38 -15.17 6.95 -9.62
N GLU A 39 -15.81 5.92 -9.10
CA GLU A 39 -16.39 5.84 -7.76
C GLU A 39 -15.36 5.69 -6.64
N MET A 40 -14.11 5.40 -6.96
CA MET A 40 -13.06 5.21 -5.96
C MET A 40 -12.62 6.56 -5.37
N PRO A 41 -12.73 6.77 -4.05
CA PRO A 41 -12.42 8.04 -3.39
C PRO A 41 -10.90 8.21 -3.22
N ILE A 42 -10.18 8.39 -4.32
CA ILE A 42 -8.72 8.54 -4.35
C ILE A 42 -8.29 9.84 -5.04
N SER A 43 -7.38 10.58 -4.41
CA SER A 43 -6.89 11.85 -4.94
C SER A 43 -6.06 11.68 -6.22
N VAL A 44 -5.99 12.74 -7.02
CA VAL A 44 -5.18 12.77 -8.26
C VAL A 44 -3.69 12.54 -7.95
N ASP A 45 -3.19 13.12 -6.86
CA ASP A 45 -1.81 12.93 -6.42
C ASP A 45 -1.51 11.48 -6.01
N ALA A 46 -2.46 10.83 -5.34
CA ALA A 46 -2.36 9.41 -4.99
C ALA A 46 -2.36 8.52 -6.24
N LYS A 47 -3.30 8.74 -7.18
CA LYS A 47 -3.35 8.01 -8.46
C LYS A 47 -2.02 8.16 -9.23
N THR A 48 -1.51 9.38 -9.31
CA THR A 48 -0.24 9.68 -9.98
C THR A 48 0.93 8.94 -9.32
N THR A 49 0.99 8.98 -7.99
CA THR A 49 2.05 8.32 -7.21
C THR A 49 1.99 6.80 -7.38
N ILE A 50 0.80 6.20 -7.33
CA ILE A 50 0.61 4.76 -7.58
C ILE A 50 1.09 4.38 -8.98
N LYS A 51 0.73 5.15 -10.01
CA LYS A 51 1.21 4.91 -11.38
C LYS A 51 2.73 5.00 -11.50
N LYS A 52 3.38 5.94 -10.80
CA LYS A 52 4.85 6.03 -10.78
C LYS A 52 5.54 4.88 -10.04
N PHE A 53 4.87 4.28 -9.06
CA PHE A 53 5.34 3.02 -8.46
C PHE A 53 5.07 1.82 -9.37
N CYS A 54 3.94 1.84 -10.07
CA CYS A 54 3.56 0.87 -11.09
C CYS A 54 4.23 1.17 -12.42
N SER A 55 5.54 1.05 -12.53
CA SER A 55 6.23 1.28 -13.80
C SER A 55 7.38 0.32 -14.01
N GLU A 56 7.97 0.41 -15.20
CA GLU A 56 9.24 -0.20 -15.54
C GLU A 56 10.29 0.13 -14.46
N PRO A 57 11.21 -0.81 -14.15
CA PRO A 57 12.21 -0.64 -13.10
C PRO A 57 13.01 0.66 -13.19
N GLU A 58 13.35 1.10 -14.41
CA GLU A 58 14.17 2.28 -14.70
C GLU A 58 13.41 3.60 -14.48
N HIS A 59 12.08 3.55 -14.56
CA HIS A 59 11.21 4.71 -14.38
C HIS A 59 10.49 4.72 -13.03
N ARG A 60 10.70 3.68 -12.23
CA ARG A 60 10.01 3.50 -10.96
C ARG A 60 10.40 4.59 -9.99
N LEU A 61 9.40 5.16 -9.32
CA LEU A 61 9.65 6.15 -8.27
C LEU A 61 10.63 5.60 -7.23
N GLY A 62 11.74 6.31 -7.04
CA GLY A 62 12.86 5.91 -6.19
C GLY A 62 14.00 5.19 -6.90
N HIS A 63 13.94 5.00 -8.23
CA HIS A 63 15.03 4.40 -9.00
C HIS A 63 16.28 5.28 -9.00
N ASN A 64 16.13 6.60 -9.22
CA ASN A 64 17.27 7.50 -9.42
C ASN A 64 17.89 8.00 -8.11
N ASN A 65 17.06 8.31 -7.11
CA ASN A 65 17.52 8.93 -5.86
C ASN A 65 16.88 8.30 -4.61
N GLY A 66 16.44 7.05 -4.72
CA GLY A 66 15.87 6.30 -3.59
C GLY A 66 14.71 7.03 -2.93
N VAL A 67 14.69 7.01 -1.60
CA VAL A 67 13.62 7.59 -0.78
C VAL A 67 13.50 9.12 -0.93
N GLU A 68 14.57 9.83 -1.28
CA GLU A 68 14.52 11.29 -1.41
C GLU A 68 13.60 11.70 -2.56
N GLU A 69 13.56 10.93 -3.64
CA GLU A 69 12.60 11.15 -4.73
C GLU A 69 11.15 11.01 -4.25
N LEU A 70 10.88 10.04 -3.38
CA LEU A 70 9.54 9.82 -2.82
C LEU A 70 9.11 11.01 -1.97
N LYS A 71 9.99 11.55 -1.12
CA LYS A 71 9.69 12.70 -0.24
C LYS A 71 9.28 13.95 -1.01
N THR A 72 9.72 14.11 -2.26
CA THR A 72 9.38 15.25 -3.12
C THR A 72 8.01 15.12 -3.82
N CYS A 73 7.38 13.94 -3.77
CA CYS A 73 6.10 13.74 -4.44
C CYS A 73 4.98 14.53 -3.78
N HIS A 74 4.08 15.08 -4.61
CA HIS A 74 2.94 15.88 -4.18
C HIS A 74 2.04 15.15 -3.18
N PHE A 75 1.87 13.84 -3.37
CA PHE A 75 1.11 12.98 -2.46
C PHE A 75 1.65 12.99 -1.02
N PHE A 76 2.96 13.14 -0.83
CA PHE A 76 3.58 13.16 0.50
C PHE A 76 3.88 14.58 0.99
N ARG A 77 3.34 15.61 0.33
CA ARG A 77 3.51 17.01 0.74
C ARG A 77 2.95 17.21 2.15
N GLY A 78 3.70 17.91 2.99
CA GLY A 78 3.31 18.22 4.36
C GLY A 78 3.65 17.15 5.39
N ILE A 79 4.23 16.01 4.97
CA ILE A 79 4.78 15.03 5.91
C ILE A 79 6.11 15.56 6.47
N ASP A 80 6.18 15.71 7.79
CA ASP A 80 7.45 15.92 8.49
C ASP A 80 8.17 14.57 8.67
N TRP A 81 8.99 14.23 7.69
CA TRP A 81 9.76 12.99 7.67
C TRP A 81 10.75 12.87 8.83
N ASN A 82 11.23 13.99 9.39
CA ASN A 82 12.20 13.97 10.49
C ASN A 82 11.53 13.67 11.83
N ASN A 83 10.25 14.02 11.98
CA ASN A 83 9.48 13.81 13.21
C ASN A 83 8.30 12.84 13.03
N ILE A 84 8.26 12.04 11.96
CA ILE A 84 7.14 11.13 11.66
C ILE A 84 6.78 10.19 12.83
N ARG A 85 7.77 9.78 13.63
CA ARG A 85 7.57 8.92 14.82
C ARG A 85 6.93 9.65 16.00
N LYS A 86 6.97 10.99 16.02
CA LYS A 86 6.32 11.83 17.04
C LYS A 86 4.91 12.24 16.61
N CYS A 87 4.57 12.10 15.34
CA CYS A 87 3.22 12.38 14.86
C CYS A 87 2.24 11.37 15.47
N PRO A 88 1.04 11.81 15.88
CA PRO A 88 0.02 10.89 16.37
C PRO A 88 -0.35 9.90 15.26
N ALA A 89 -0.38 8.61 15.59
CA ALA A 89 -0.82 7.57 14.67
C ALA A 89 -2.29 7.81 14.26
N PRO A 90 -2.63 7.69 12.96
CA PRO A 90 -4.01 7.84 12.49
C PRO A 90 -4.98 6.81 13.10
N ILE A 91 -4.48 5.60 13.35
CA ILE A 91 -5.21 4.53 14.02
C ILE A 91 -4.49 4.29 15.34
N ARG A 92 -5.18 4.54 16.45
CA ARG A 92 -4.70 4.19 17.79
C ARG A 92 -5.26 2.84 18.15
N VAL A 93 -4.38 1.95 18.58
CA VAL A 93 -4.73 0.61 19.03
C VAL A 93 -4.74 0.63 20.55
N ASP A 94 -5.81 0.15 21.15
CA ASP A 94 -5.89 -0.01 22.60
C ASP A 94 -5.25 -1.35 22.98
N VAL A 95 -4.25 -1.28 23.87
CA VAL A 95 -3.53 -2.44 24.40
C VAL A 95 -3.69 -2.41 25.92
N LYS A 96 -4.35 -3.42 26.47
CA LYS A 96 -4.74 -3.47 27.88
C LYS A 96 -3.63 -4.02 28.78
N SER A 97 -2.81 -4.91 28.26
CA SER A 97 -1.72 -5.58 28.98
C SER A 97 -0.63 -6.08 28.02
N ILE A 98 0.49 -6.57 28.57
CA ILE A 98 1.62 -7.09 27.78
C ILE A 98 1.28 -8.35 26.98
N ASP A 99 0.27 -9.09 27.43
CA ASP A 99 -0.27 -10.32 26.85
C ASP A 99 -1.60 -10.11 26.12
N ASP A 100 -2.01 -8.86 25.89
CA ASP A 100 -3.26 -8.55 25.19
C ASP A 100 -3.17 -8.91 23.69
N THR A 101 -3.91 -9.95 23.30
CA THR A 101 -4.02 -10.41 21.92
C THR A 101 -5.31 -9.93 21.23
N SER A 102 -6.10 -9.02 21.82
CA SER A 102 -7.43 -8.65 21.31
C SER A 102 -7.43 -7.95 19.94
N ASN A 103 -6.26 -7.53 19.46
CA ASN A 103 -6.08 -6.90 18.15
C ASN A 103 -5.65 -7.91 17.06
N PHE A 104 -5.62 -9.21 17.40
CA PHE A 104 -5.31 -10.31 16.50
C PHE A 104 -6.50 -11.26 16.40
N ASP A 105 -6.59 -11.99 15.30
CA ASP A 105 -7.58 -13.05 15.14
C ASP A 105 -7.25 -14.23 16.07
N GLU A 106 -8.29 -14.86 16.61
CA GLU A 106 -8.16 -16.12 17.34
C GLU A 106 -8.02 -17.27 16.34
N PHE A 107 -6.94 -18.05 16.47
CA PHE A 107 -6.72 -19.25 15.70
C PHE A 107 -6.89 -20.48 16.60
N PRO A 108 -7.48 -21.57 16.10
CA PRO A 108 -7.52 -22.82 16.85
C PRO A 108 -6.08 -23.31 17.12
N ASP A 109 -5.89 -23.98 18.24
CA ASP A 109 -4.61 -24.57 18.58
C ASP A 109 -4.14 -25.47 17.44
N ALA A 110 -2.95 -25.17 16.92
CA ALA A 110 -2.27 -26.08 16.01
C ALA A 110 -1.96 -27.36 16.79
N ASP A 111 -2.42 -28.51 16.27
CA ASP A 111 -2.12 -29.82 16.83
C ASP A 111 -0.60 -30.06 16.66
N LEU A 112 0.18 -29.61 17.65
CA LEU A 112 1.63 -29.77 17.73
C LEU A 112 1.93 -31.24 18.05
N ARG A 113 1.75 -32.11 17.05
CA ARG A 113 2.17 -33.51 17.12
C ARG A 113 3.59 -33.70 16.62
#